data_AF-A0A535QQ41-F1
#
_entry.id   AF-A0A535QQ41-F1
#
_cell.length_a   1.000
_cell.length_b   1.000
_cell.length_c   1.000
_cell.angle_alpha   90.00
_cell.angle_beta   90.00
_cell.angle_gamma   90.00
#
_symmetry.space_group_name_H-M   'P 1'
#
loop_
_entity.id
_entity.type
_entity.pdbx_description
1 polymer ?
#
loop_
_entity_poly.entity_id
_entity_poly.type
_entity_poly.pdbx_seq_one_letter_code
_entity_poly.pdbx_strand_id
1 'polypeptide(L)'
;MKRYIPWHICFLLVLLALSLQGCLGIGGNASDQNFKSVNTANGKKLQVNTSNEALFKGKLYFTQGHVLLVMDGSRNVRALTPGKYFVGDPSVSPDGRTLAFVVRYKYSSDLVSMPVNGTHWTILKTGSGQYIANPPYPAPKSTHKWF
;
A
#
# COMPACT_ATOMS: atom_id res chain seq x y z
N MET A 1 -18.96 58.57 34.37
CA MET A 1 -18.05 58.52 33.21
C MET A 1 -18.66 57.58 32.16
N LYS A 2 -19.22 58.12 31.07
CA LYS A 2 -19.81 57.30 29.98
C LYS A 2 -18.68 56.73 29.12
N ARG A 3 -18.47 55.41 29.16
CA ARG A 3 -17.51 54.72 28.28
C ARG A 3 -18.09 54.67 26.87
N TYR A 4 -17.52 55.44 25.95
CA TYR A 4 -17.83 55.34 24.53
C TYR A 4 -17.13 54.08 23.99
N ILE A 5 -17.93 53.12 23.52
CA ILE A 5 -17.41 51.98 22.75
C ILE A 5 -17.22 52.48 21.33
N PRO A 6 -15.99 52.47 20.79
CA PRO A 6 -15.72 53.02 19.46
C PRO A 6 -16.18 52.02 18.40
N TRP A 7 -17.48 52.03 18.11
CA TRP A 7 -18.14 51.15 17.15
C TRP A 7 -17.48 51.18 15.76
N HIS A 8 -17.00 52.36 15.35
CA HIS A 8 -16.27 52.54 14.09
C HIS A 8 -14.96 51.74 14.05
N ILE A 9 -14.24 51.65 15.16
CA ILE A 9 -12.98 50.87 15.24
C ILE A 9 -13.28 49.38 15.14
N CYS A 10 -14.34 48.89 15.81
CA CYS A 10 -14.77 47.50 15.65
C CYS A 10 -15.16 47.18 14.21
N PHE A 11 -15.90 48.07 13.54
CA PHE A 11 -16.31 47.87 12.16
C PHE A 11 -15.12 47.83 11.19
N LEU A 12 -14.12 48.70 11.43
CA LEU A 12 -12.90 48.76 10.64
C LEU A 12 -12.03 47.50 10.84
N LEU A 13 -11.96 46.98 12.07
CA LEU A 13 -11.27 45.71 12.37
C LEU A 13 -11.96 44.50 11.70
N VAL A 14 -13.29 44.48 11.65
CA VAL A 14 -14.05 43.42 10.97
C VAL A 14 -13.81 43.46 9.46
N LEU A 15 -13.82 44.65 8.85
CA LEU A 15 -13.50 44.82 7.42
C LEU A 15 -12.05 44.44 7.10
N LEU A 16 -11.10 44.80 7.97
CA LEU A 16 -9.71 44.40 7.83
C LEU A 16 -9.56 42.88 7.91
N ALA A 17 -10.25 42.22 8.85
CA ALA A 17 -10.27 40.76 8.96
C ALA A 17 -10.86 40.08 7.72
N LEU A 18 -11.96 40.60 7.16
CA LEU A 18 -12.56 40.10 5.91
C LEU A 18 -11.63 40.29 4.71
N SER A 19 -10.88 41.40 4.63
CA SER A 19 -9.91 41.62 3.55
C SER A 19 -8.70 40.67 3.63
N LEU A 20 -8.28 40.30 4.85
CA LEU A 20 -7.16 39.37 5.08
C LEU A 20 -7.51 37.91 4.71
N GLN A 21 -8.80 37.55 4.72
CA GLN A 21 -9.24 36.21 4.29
C GLN A 21 -8.97 35.96 2.80
N GLY A 22 -8.92 37.00 1.96
CA GLY A 22 -8.58 36.89 0.54
C GLY A 22 -7.10 36.57 0.28
N CYS A 23 -6.19 37.02 1.14
CA CYS A 23 -4.74 36.76 1.01
C CYS A 23 -4.28 35.46 1.68
N LEU A 24 -5.04 34.93 2.65
CA LEU A 24 -4.68 33.72 3.39
C LEU A 24 -5.20 32.42 2.73
N GLY A 25 -5.79 32.50 1.54
CA GLY A 25 -6.10 31.30 0.76
C GLY A 25 -7.11 30.35 1.39
N ILE A 26 -8.03 30.85 2.22
CA ILE A 26 -9.13 30.07 2.85
C ILE A 26 -10.24 29.72 1.82
N GLY A 27 -9.89 29.64 0.53
CA GLY A 27 -10.81 29.33 -0.58
C GLY A 27 -10.26 28.28 -1.55
N GLY A 28 -9.03 27.80 -1.36
CA GLY A 28 -8.53 26.62 -2.06
C GLY A 28 -9.02 25.38 -1.33
N ASN A 29 -9.71 24.47 -2.02
CA ASN A 29 -10.12 23.17 -1.48
C ASN A 29 -8.94 22.53 -0.72
N ALA A 30 -9.00 22.55 0.61
CA ALA A 30 -7.98 22.01 1.50
C ALA A 30 -7.76 20.49 1.32
N SER A 31 -8.58 19.83 0.49
CA SER A 31 -8.44 18.42 0.13
C SER A 31 -7.22 18.12 -0.76
N ASP A 32 -6.70 19.09 -1.53
CA ASP A 32 -5.64 18.83 -2.53
C ASP A 32 -4.21 18.97 -1.97
N GLN A 33 -4.02 19.55 -0.77
CA GLN A 33 -2.68 19.75 -0.18
C GLN A 33 -1.97 18.43 0.16
N ASN A 34 -2.76 17.38 0.33
CA ASN A 34 -2.29 16.04 0.69
C ASN A 34 -2.20 15.10 -0.51
N PHE A 35 -2.28 15.60 -1.75
CA PHE A 35 -2.23 14.74 -2.93
C PHE A 35 -1.19 15.23 -3.94
N LYS A 36 -0.20 14.37 -4.23
CA LYS A 36 0.70 14.59 -5.36
C LYS A 36 0.01 14.15 -6.65
N SER A 37 -0.09 15.07 -7.60
CA SER A 37 -0.83 14.86 -8.84
C SER A 37 0.09 14.64 -10.04
N VAL A 38 -0.27 13.71 -10.93
CA VAL A 38 0.41 13.46 -12.20
C VAL A 38 -0.65 13.39 -13.31
N ASN A 39 -0.43 14.14 -14.39
CA ASN A 39 -1.29 14.06 -15.58
C ASN A 39 -0.92 12.80 -16.38
N THR A 40 -1.92 12.03 -16.80
CA THR A 40 -1.75 10.86 -17.65
C THR A 40 -1.93 11.21 -19.12
N ALA A 41 -1.40 10.39 -20.02
CA ALA A 41 -1.43 10.63 -21.48
C ALA A 41 -2.84 10.78 -22.06
N ASN A 42 -3.87 10.22 -21.42
CA ASN A 42 -5.27 10.37 -21.80
C ASN A 42 -5.96 11.61 -21.19
N GLY A 43 -5.19 12.55 -20.62
CA GLY A 43 -5.71 13.78 -20.01
C GLY A 43 -6.35 13.60 -18.63
N LYS A 44 -6.32 12.39 -18.05
CA LYS A 44 -6.80 12.16 -16.68
C LYS A 44 -5.74 12.61 -15.66
N LYS A 45 -6.19 12.99 -14.46
CA LYS A 45 -5.32 13.34 -13.33
C LYS A 45 -5.28 12.14 -12.37
N LEU A 46 -4.10 11.56 -12.18
CA LEU A 46 -3.85 10.61 -11.10
C LEU A 46 -3.37 11.37 -9.87
N GLN A 47 -3.93 11.06 -8.72
CA GLN A 47 -3.58 11.67 -7.46
C GLN A 47 -3.13 10.59 -6.47
N VAL A 48 -1.95 10.78 -5.87
CA VAL A 48 -1.44 9.92 -4.82
C VAL A 48 -1.57 10.67 -3.51
N ASN A 49 -2.33 10.12 -2.57
CA ASN A 49 -2.43 10.69 -1.23
C ASN A 49 -1.05 10.61 -0.55
N THR A 50 -0.45 11.77 -0.30
CA THR A 50 0.81 11.96 0.43
C THR A 50 0.59 12.33 1.89
N SER A 51 -0.66 12.44 2.36
CA SER A 51 -0.91 12.54 3.79
C SER A 51 -0.30 11.35 4.51
N ASN A 52 0.09 11.57 5.75
CA ASN A 52 0.54 10.49 6.62
C ASN A 52 -0.64 9.62 7.11
N GLU A 53 -1.85 9.81 6.59
CA GLU A 53 -3.12 9.26 7.06
C GLU A 53 -3.52 7.96 6.35
N ALA A 54 -2.56 7.12 5.97
CA ALA A 54 -2.82 5.80 5.41
C ALA A 54 -3.36 4.82 6.47
N LEU A 55 -4.46 5.20 7.12
CA LEU A 55 -5.19 4.46 8.15
C LEU A 55 -6.26 3.60 7.46
N PHE A 56 -5.85 2.49 6.85
CA PHE A 56 -6.81 1.52 6.34
C PHE A 56 -7.29 0.60 7.46
N LYS A 57 -8.55 0.17 7.39
CA LYS A 57 -9.06 -0.87 8.29
C LYS A 57 -8.65 -2.23 7.73
N GLY A 58 -8.03 -3.07 8.57
CA GLY A 58 -7.67 -4.44 8.22
C GLY A 58 -6.17 -4.67 8.15
N LYS A 59 -5.78 -5.68 7.36
CA LYS A 59 -4.40 -6.16 7.23
C LYS A 59 -4.03 -6.34 5.76
N LEU A 60 -2.80 -6.00 5.42
CA LEU A 60 -2.18 -6.32 4.15
C LEU A 60 -1.18 -7.46 4.34
N TYR A 61 -1.26 -8.48 3.50
CA TYR A 61 -0.32 -9.59 3.47
C TYR A 61 0.46 -9.52 2.16
N PHE A 62 1.78 -9.51 2.26
CA PHE A 62 2.66 -9.32 1.11
C PHE A 62 4.00 -10.00 1.34
N THR A 63 4.70 -10.31 0.26
CA THR A 63 6.05 -10.88 0.33
C THR A 63 7.10 -9.86 -0.02
N GLN A 64 8.13 -9.74 0.82
CA GLN A 64 9.31 -8.93 0.55
C GLN A 64 10.56 -9.74 0.91
N GLY A 65 11.54 -9.81 0.00
CA GLY A 65 12.75 -10.61 0.22
C GLY A 65 12.46 -12.08 0.53
N HIS A 66 11.41 -12.63 -0.08
CA HIS A 66 10.89 -14.00 0.15
C HIS A 66 10.36 -14.28 1.55
N VAL A 67 10.07 -13.24 2.34
CA VAL A 67 9.43 -13.33 3.64
C VAL A 67 7.99 -12.86 3.51
N LEU A 68 7.04 -13.64 4.04
CA LEU A 68 5.66 -13.21 4.17
C LEU A 68 5.52 -12.27 5.37
N LEU A 69 5.06 -11.06 5.09
CA LEU A 69 4.87 -9.96 6.02
C LEU A 69 3.37 -9.63 6.14
N VAL A 70 3.00 -9.12 7.31
CA VAL A 70 1.70 -8.50 7.54
C VAL A 70 1.89 -7.06 7.99
N MET A 71 1.04 -6.16 7.49
CA MET A 71 0.96 -4.76 7.90
C MET A 71 -0.49 -4.41 8.31
N ASP A 72 -0.65 -3.63 9.37
CA ASP A 72 -1.93 -3.02 9.74
C ASP A 72 -2.02 -1.53 9.31
N GLY A 73 -3.20 -0.93 9.46
CA GLY A 73 -3.41 0.50 9.17
C GLY A 73 -2.56 1.46 9.99
N SER A 74 -1.96 1.00 11.09
CA SER A 74 -1.02 1.77 11.91
C SER A 74 0.44 1.61 11.44
N ARG A 75 0.66 0.95 10.30
CA ARG A 75 1.97 0.68 9.69
C ARG A 75 2.88 -0.23 10.52
N ASN A 76 2.30 -1.03 11.40
CA ASN A 76 3.06 -2.04 12.12
C ASN A 76 3.31 -3.22 11.17
N VAL A 77 4.57 -3.42 10.79
CA VAL A 77 4.99 -4.53 9.93
C VAL A 77 5.56 -5.66 10.78
N ARG A 78 5.13 -6.90 10.51
CA ARG A 78 5.65 -8.10 11.18
C ARG A 78 5.81 -9.26 10.20
N ALA A 79 6.90 -10.03 10.35
CA ALA A 79 7.09 -11.29 9.65
C ALA A 79 6.20 -12.40 10.20
N LEU A 80 5.60 -13.16 9.29
CA LEU A 80 4.82 -14.36 9.59
C LEU A 80 5.59 -15.66 9.29
N THR A 81 6.61 -15.59 8.44
CA THR A 81 7.43 -16.74 8.08
C THR A 81 8.91 -16.46 8.37
N PRO A 82 9.69 -17.48 8.71
CA PRO A 82 11.13 -17.31 8.83
C PRO A 82 11.76 -17.13 7.45
N GLY A 83 12.70 -16.20 7.28
CA GLY A 83 13.39 -15.91 6.00
C GLY A 83 14.35 -16.99 5.49
N LYS A 84 14.18 -18.24 5.93
CA LYS A 84 14.97 -19.40 5.49
C LYS A 84 14.40 -20.11 4.25
N TYR A 85 13.17 -19.81 3.88
CA TYR A 85 12.50 -20.41 2.72
C TYR A 85 12.13 -19.34 1.70
N PHE A 86 12.00 -19.73 0.43
CA PHE A 86 11.53 -18.82 -0.60
C PHE A 86 10.01 -18.78 -0.60
N VAL A 87 9.41 -17.82 0.12
CA VAL A 87 7.95 -17.66 0.18
C VAL A 87 7.47 -16.67 -0.89
N GLY A 88 6.39 -17.04 -1.59
CA GLY A 88 5.78 -16.25 -2.65
C GLY A 88 4.25 -16.40 -2.71
N ASP A 89 3.62 -15.52 -3.47
CA ASP A 89 2.21 -15.61 -3.89
C ASP A 89 1.19 -15.80 -2.76
N PRO A 90 1.17 -14.92 -1.73
CA PRO A 90 0.24 -15.08 -0.62
C PRO A 90 -1.19 -14.72 -1.01
N SER A 91 -2.13 -15.47 -0.44
CA SER A 91 -3.56 -15.21 -0.48
C SER A 91 -4.17 -15.40 0.90
N VAL A 92 -5.13 -14.56 1.27
CA VAL A 92 -5.87 -14.64 2.53
C VAL A 92 -7.28 -15.14 2.26
N SER A 93 -7.79 -16.03 3.11
CA SER A 93 -9.16 -16.52 3.02
C SER A 93 -10.17 -15.38 3.23
N PRO A 94 -11.39 -15.46 2.65
CA PRO A 94 -12.40 -14.42 2.81
C PRO A 94 -12.82 -14.15 4.25
N ASP A 95 -12.71 -15.15 5.13
CA ASP A 95 -12.98 -15.02 6.57
C ASP A 95 -11.81 -14.40 7.37
N GLY A 96 -10.67 -14.14 6.70
CA GLY A 96 -9.49 -13.53 7.30
C GLY A 96 -8.75 -14.42 8.30
N ARG A 97 -8.96 -15.74 8.30
CA ARG A 97 -8.38 -16.67 9.30
C ARG A 97 -7.19 -17.47 8.79
N THR A 98 -7.10 -17.70 7.49
CA THR A 98 -6.11 -18.59 6.87
C THR A 98 -5.37 -17.87 5.75
N LEU A 99 -4.08 -18.16 5.64
CA LEU A 99 -3.23 -17.79 4.51
C LEU A 99 -2.89 -19.03 3.70
N ALA A 100 -2.90 -18.91 2.38
CA ALA A 100 -2.29 -19.85 1.46
C ALA A 100 -1.13 -19.16 0.75
N PHE A 101 -0.04 -19.87 0.52
CA PHE A 101 1.14 -19.34 -0.18
C PHE A 101 1.99 -20.48 -0.73
N VAL A 102 2.95 -20.11 -1.57
CA VAL A 102 3.92 -21.05 -2.16
C VAL A 102 5.22 -21.02 -1.36
N VAL A 103 5.70 -22.21 -0.99
CA VAL A 103 7.06 -22.39 -0.49
C VAL A 103 7.90 -23.00 -1.61
N ARG A 104 8.84 -22.23 -2.12
CA ARG A 104 9.73 -22.66 -3.19
C ARG A 104 11.02 -23.26 -2.62
N TYR A 105 11.40 -24.40 -3.19
CA TYR A 105 12.66 -25.09 -2.95
C TYR A 105 13.51 -25.03 -4.22
N LYS A 106 14.69 -25.67 -4.17
CA LYS A 106 15.61 -25.69 -5.31
C LYS A 106 14.96 -26.22 -6.60
N TYR A 107 14.17 -27.29 -6.50
CA TYR A 107 13.61 -28.00 -7.65
C TYR A 107 12.11 -28.23 -7.58
N SER A 108 11.45 -27.82 -6.49
CA SER A 108 10.03 -28.04 -6.26
C SER A 108 9.39 -26.80 -5.62
N SER A 109 8.08 -26.80 -5.54
CA SER A 109 7.33 -25.77 -4.83
C SER A 109 6.09 -26.41 -4.23
N ASP A 110 5.85 -26.14 -2.96
CA ASP A 110 4.68 -26.67 -2.26
C ASP A 110 3.65 -25.56 -2.07
N LEU A 111 2.39 -25.91 -2.28
CA LEU A 111 1.26 -25.10 -1.84
C LEU A 111 1.01 -25.43 -0.37
N VAL A 112 1.06 -24.42 0.48
CA VAL A 112 0.86 -24.57 1.92
C VAL A 112 -0.22 -23.63 2.42
N SER A 113 -0.77 -23.93 3.60
CA SER A 113 -1.65 -23.04 4.34
C SER A 113 -1.20 -22.85 5.78
N MET A 114 -1.41 -21.67 6.35
CA MET A 114 -1.14 -21.37 7.75
C MET A 114 -2.20 -20.41 8.33
N PRO A 115 -2.47 -20.45 9.64
CA PRO A 115 -3.31 -19.44 10.28
C PRO A 115 -2.69 -18.03 10.20
N VAL A 116 -3.51 -16.98 10.06
CA VAL A 116 -3.05 -15.59 9.88
C VAL A 116 -2.16 -15.03 10.99
N ASN A 117 -2.11 -15.66 12.15
CA ASN A 117 -1.23 -15.26 13.25
C ASN A 117 0.25 -15.60 12.99
N GLY A 118 0.57 -16.42 11.98
CA GLY A 118 1.94 -16.78 11.61
C GLY A 118 2.47 -18.03 12.31
N THR A 119 1.59 -18.99 12.60
CA THR A 119 1.94 -20.27 13.23
C THR A 119 2.43 -21.30 12.20
N HIS A 120 2.67 -22.55 12.62
CA HIS A 120 3.07 -23.63 11.73
C HIS A 120 2.13 -23.77 10.52
N TRP A 121 2.72 -23.89 9.33
CA TRP A 121 1.97 -24.19 8.12
C TRP A 121 1.84 -25.70 7.89
N THR A 122 0.82 -26.06 7.12
CA THR A 122 0.56 -27.41 6.63
C THR A 122 0.68 -27.43 5.12
N ILE A 123 1.24 -28.51 4.58
CA ILE A 123 1.32 -28.71 3.13
C ILE A 123 -0.05 -29.14 2.62
N LEU A 124 -0.61 -28.38 1.67
CA LEU A 124 -1.84 -28.73 0.97
C LEU A 124 -1.56 -29.57 -0.27
N LYS A 125 -0.48 -29.22 -1.00
CA LYS A 125 -0.04 -29.95 -2.18
C LYS A 125 1.47 -29.87 -2.34
N THR A 126 2.13 -31.02 -2.38
CA THR A 126 3.55 -31.11 -2.71
C THR A 126 3.75 -30.97 -4.21
N GLY A 127 4.71 -30.14 -4.61
CA GLY A 127 5.15 -30.06 -6.00
C GLY A 127 6.22 -31.09 -6.31
N SER A 128 6.06 -31.82 -7.41
CA SER A 128 7.07 -32.75 -7.93
C SER A 128 7.78 -32.12 -9.13
N GLY A 129 8.64 -31.13 -8.87
CA GLY A 129 9.48 -30.54 -9.91
C GLY A 129 10.82 -31.27 -10.05
N GLN A 130 11.39 -31.23 -11.25
CA GLN A 130 12.74 -31.68 -11.54
C GLN A 130 13.43 -30.58 -12.35
N TYR A 131 14.68 -30.26 -12.02
CA TYR A 131 15.47 -29.38 -12.86
C TYR A 131 15.88 -30.14 -14.12
N ILE A 132 15.41 -29.65 -15.26
CA ILE A 132 15.87 -30.10 -16.57
C ILE A 132 16.79 -29.00 -17.09
N ALA A 133 18.08 -29.32 -17.22
CA ALA A 133 19.02 -28.40 -17.85
C ALA A 133 18.57 -28.13 -19.29
N ASN A 134 18.63 -26.88 -19.72
CA ASN A 134 18.38 -26.57 -21.13
C ASN A 134 19.40 -27.37 -21.98
N PRO A 135 18.97 -28.14 -22.99
CA PRO A 135 19.90 -28.76 -23.91
C PRO A 135 20.75 -27.67 -24.60
N PRO A 136 21.93 -28.00 -25.16
CA PRO A 136 22.87 -27.03 -25.73
C PRO A 136 22.34 -26.26 -26.97
N TYR A 137 21.08 -26.46 -27.36
CA TYR A 137 20.42 -25.65 -28.37
C TYR A 137 20.24 -24.21 -27.88
N PRO A 138 20.30 -23.20 -28.78
CA PRO A 138 20.11 -21.82 -28.39
C PRO A 138 18.79 -21.69 -27.62
N ALA A 139 18.85 -21.04 -26.44
CA ALA A 139 17.68 -20.79 -25.62
C ALA A 139 16.53 -20.29 -26.51
N PRO A 140 15.28 -20.76 -26.30
CA PRO A 140 14.14 -20.29 -27.07
C PRO A 140 14.13 -18.76 -27.06
N LYS A 141 14.42 -18.14 -28.20
CA LYS A 141 14.30 -16.69 -28.34
C LYS A 141 12.82 -16.40 -28.37
N SER A 142 12.33 -15.61 -27.41
CA SER A 142 10.95 -15.13 -27.45
C SER A 142 10.70 -14.47 -28.80
N THR A 143 9.82 -15.03 -29.61
CA THR A 143 9.43 -14.47 -30.91
C THR A 143 8.50 -13.28 -30.76
N HIS A 144 7.99 -13.05 -29.54
CA HIS A 144 7.10 -11.96 -29.20
C HIS A 144 7.73 -11.08 -28.12
N LYS A 145 7.70 -9.77 -28.34
CA LYS A 145 7.90 -8.80 -27.27
C LYS A 145 6.53 -8.56 -26.64
N TRP A 146 6.35 -8.99 -25.40
CA TRP A 146 5.21 -8.53 -24.60
C TRP A 146 5.51 -7.08 -24.22
N PHE A 147 4.71 -6.17 -24.74
CA PHE A 147 4.73 -4.74 -24.42
C PHE A 147 3.74 -4.44 -23.29
#